data_AF-A0A5C7ULF9-F1
#
_entry.id   AF-A0A5C7ULF9-F1
#
_cell.length_a   1.000
_cell.length_b   1.000
_cell.length_c   1.000
_cell.angle_alpha   90.00
_cell.angle_beta   90.00
_cell.angle_gamma   90.00
#
_symmetry.space_group_name_H-M   'P 1'
#
loop_
_entity.id
_entity.type
_entity.pdbx_description
1 polymer ?
#
loop_
_entity_poly.entity_id
_entity_poly.type
_entity_poly.pdbx_seq_one_letter_code
_entity_poly.pdbx_strand_id
1 'polypeptide(L)'
;MGREHKDIYIFISDDAGKYYRAVQSSDGSYSITKNSRPYPIECNPSNLLDSEMEFGTNPKYFSLNRSISYPLDFIKDGAAILRHLYYNGKGVEQKAYITVIEWNGSIYELSYKGRFDFSEKKEQPKSAVFSVPTVDDSAWGILSENDDTVYSIECNETNPAAIPVLFDGIKLKNKYTFQTVQSPISHLSTLNILSVPLVLVNEDGDSYNVVTKNQNYFEFNTPAEILQSDSWFLTSPYAIPNLKIEGSYKFSWSSTTGIGGTLEIFIATNKGKTYRLFSTANPTRVPLVPGKIYTIPIDITFDLLPNEQVYLYFVMTNGSNFTVNTITTNIAVSTETEAEDVIAYGIRSIDLLKQIVAKATNNRYTVSSEFLSQNNKDVLFSGDSLRGVPNAKIYTSFYDFFKTFDSLYFVAMKDTNGSISLEKATEVYRTDSTIIDLGEIIDVSLSPAKEYMFNEFMTGSPRQDFRRPSGRLEFNSVNTFSLPVINSKKKYDNVSRYRLGCY
;
A
#
# COMPACT_ATOMS: atom_id res chain seq x y z
N MET A 1 -39.60 -53.25 20.75
CA MET A 1 -40.02 -53.15 19.33
C MET A 1 -39.17 -52.09 18.68
N GLY A 2 -38.31 -52.53 17.76
CA GLY A 2 -37.22 -51.74 17.19
C GLY A 2 -37.75 -50.58 16.35
N ARG A 3 -37.23 -49.39 16.60
CA ARG A 3 -37.28 -48.32 15.61
C ARG A 3 -36.19 -48.63 14.60
N GLU A 4 -36.58 -48.80 13.35
CA GLU A 4 -35.66 -48.83 12.21
C GLU A 4 -34.76 -47.58 12.26
N HIS A 5 -33.49 -47.74 11.88
CA HIS A 5 -32.57 -46.62 11.80
C HIS A 5 -33.08 -45.65 10.73
N LYS A 6 -33.39 -44.41 11.12
CA LYS A 6 -33.60 -43.33 10.16
C LYS A 6 -32.24 -42.92 9.62
N ASP A 7 -32.12 -42.79 8.30
CA ASP A 7 -30.86 -42.37 7.68
C ASP A 7 -30.54 -40.89 7.95
N ILE A 8 -31.57 -40.05 8.16
CA ILE A 8 -31.39 -38.61 8.38
C ILE A 8 -32.18 -38.15 9.62
N TYR A 9 -31.50 -37.40 10.50
CA TYR A 9 -32.12 -36.65 11.59
C TYR A 9 -31.88 -35.15 11.46
N ILE A 10 -32.93 -34.38 11.70
CA ILE A 10 -32.88 -32.91 11.65
C ILE A 10 -33.25 -32.35 13.02
N PHE A 11 -32.47 -31.39 13.49
CA PHE A 11 -32.69 -30.70 14.76
C PHE A 11 -32.83 -29.21 14.52
N ILE A 12 -33.64 -28.56 15.36
CA ILE A 12 -33.77 -27.10 15.40
C ILE A 12 -33.30 -26.60 16.76
N SER A 13 -32.37 -25.65 16.82
CA SER A 13 -31.83 -25.11 18.07
C SER A 13 -31.79 -23.59 18.13
N ASP A 14 -31.70 -23.03 19.34
CA ASP A 14 -31.45 -21.61 19.58
C ASP A 14 -29.94 -21.27 19.61
N ASP A 15 -29.63 -19.99 19.72
CA ASP A 15 -28.26 -19.45 19.82
C ASP A 15 -27.53 -19.84 21.12
N ALA A 16 -28.26 -20.29 22.13
CA ALA A 16 -27.73 -20.85 23.36
C ALA A 16 -27.54 -22.39 23.30
N GLY A 17 -27.76 -23.00 22.13
CA GLY A 17 -27.58 -24.44 21.92
C GLY A 17 -28.67 -25.32 22.53
N LYS A 18 -29.84 -24.76 22.86
CA LYS A 18 -31.01 -25.55 23.30
C LYS A 18 -31.84 -25.95 22.09
N TYR A 19 -32.27 -27.21 22.07
CA TYR A 19 -33.05 -27.79 21.00
C TYR A 19 -34.54 -27.64 21.24
N TYR A 20 -35.26 -27.29 20.18
CA TYR A 20 -36.71 -27.16 20.17
C TYR A 20 -37.37 -28.51 19.92
N ARG A 21 -38.52 -28.72 20.58
CA ARG A 21 -39.39 -29.87 20.36
C ARG A 21 -40.82 -29.40 20.28
N ALA A 22 -41.52 -29.80 19.22
CA ALA A 22 -42.95 -29.69 19.10
C ALA A 22 -43.59 -31.01 19.55
N VAL A 23 -44.63 -30.96 20.38
CA VAL A 23 -45.46 -32.13 20.70
C VAL A 23 -46.89 -31.79 20.32
N GLN A 24 -47.46 -32.59 19.40
CA GLN A 24 -48.84 -32.43 18.97
C GLN A 24 -49.79 -32.96 20.05
N SER A 25 -50.78 -32.16 20.41
CA SER A 25 -51.87 -32.54 21.30
C SER A 25 -52.99 -33.24 20.52
N SER A 26 -53.90 -33.91 21.22
CA SER A 26 -55.02 -34.63 20.59
C SER A 26 -55.98 -33.75 19.79
N ASP A 27 -55.98 -32.43 20.04
CA ASP A 27 -56.76 -31.43 19.30
C ASP A 27 -56.04 -30.91 18.03
N GLY A 28 -54.85 -31.43 17.73
CA GLY A 28 -54.03 -31.04 16.60
C GLY A 28 -53.13 -29.83 16.84
N SER A 29 -53.23 -29.16 17.99
CA SER A 29 -52.36 -28.04 18.38
C SER A 29 -50.96 -28.53 18.76
N TYR A 30 -49.95 -27.67 18.63
CA TYR A 30 -48.57 -28.00 19.02
C TYR A 30 -48.16 -27.24 20.28
N SER A 31 -47.58 -27.97 21.23
CA SER A 31 -46.85 -27.39 22.37
C SER A 31 -45.36 -27.36 22.06
N ILE A 32 -44.73 -26.19 22.16
CA ILE A 32 -43.30 -25.99 21.86
C ILE A 32 -42.51 -25.91 23.17
N THR A 33 -41.48 -26.74 23.31
CA THR A 33 -40.56 -26.74 24.45
C THR A 33 -39.11 -26.65 23.99
N LYS A 34 -38.21 -26.24 24.89
CA LYS A 34 -36.76 -26.18 24.62
C LYS A 34 -35.95 -26.84 25.73
N ASN A 35 -34.88 -27.55 25.37
CA ASN A 35 -34.04 -28.30 26.31
C ASN A 35 -32.60 -28.43 25.79
N SER A 36 -31.63 -28.70 26.65
CA SER A 36 -30.24 -28.99 26.25
C SER A 36 -30.07 -30.36 25.58
N ARG A 37 -31.01 -31.29 25.78
CA ARG A 37 -31.00 -32.58 25.07
C ARG A 37 -31.49 -32.41 23.62
N PRO A 38 -30.79 -32.97 22.62
CA PRO A 38 -31.23 -32.90 21.23
C PRO A 38 -32.49 -33.72 20.99
N TYR A 39 -33.46 -33.14 20.30
CA TYR A 39 -34.68 -33.79 19.85
C TYR A 39 -34.80 -33.62 18.34
N PRO A 40 -34.79 -34.70 17.54
CA PRO A 40 -35.01 -34.57 16.12
C PRO A 40 -36.47 -34.22 15.85
N ILE A 41 -36.71 -33.44 14.80
CA ILE A 41 -38.07 -33.25 14.27
C ILE A 41 -38.60 -34.59 13.76
N GLU A 42 -39.88 -34.82 13.95
CA GLU A 42 -40.57 -36.03 13.52
C GLU A 42 -40.72 -36.06 12.00
N CYS A 43 -41.03 -34.92 11.39
CA CYS A 43 -41.21 -34.75 9.96
C CYS A 43 -40.08 -33.92 9.35
N ASN A 44 -39.26 -34.56 8.52
CA ASN A 44 -38.25 -33.88 7.72
C ASN A 44 -38.94 -32.91 6.72
N PRO A 45 -38.24 -31.85 6.26
CA PRO A 45 -38.76 -30.94 5.23
C PRO A 45 -39.24 -31.71 4.00
N SER A 46 -40.37 -31.32 3.43
CA SER A 46 -41.01 -32.08 2.35
C SER A 46 -40.20 -32.10 1.06
N ASN A 47 -39.37 -31.08 0.84
CA ASN A 47 -38.49 -30.98 -0.31
C ASN A 47 -37.05 -31.42 -0.02
N LEU A 48 -36.74 -31.99 1.16
CA LEU A 48 -35.35 -32.26 1.58
C LEU A 48 -34.56 -33.10 0.56
N LEU A 49 -35.18 -34.11 -0.04
CA LEU A 49 -34.54 -34.98 -1.03
C LEU A 49 -34.42 -34.32 -2.41
N ASP A 50 -35.28 -33.35 -2.70
CA ASP A 50 -35.25 -32.54 -3.93
C ASP A 50 -34.35 -31.31 -3.77
N SER A 51 -33.91 -31.01 -2.54
CA SER A 51 -33.03 -29.90 -2.24
C SER A 51 -31.65 -30.17 -2.82
N GLU A 52 -31.28 -29.46 -3.88
CA GLU A 52 -29.93 -29.51 -4.41
C GLU A 52 -28.94 -28.94 -3.36
N MET A 53 -27.98 -29.77 -2.97
CA MET A 53 -26.79 -29.30 -2.27
C MET A 53 -25.77 -28.86 -3.32
N GLU A 54 -25.51 -27.56 -3.37
CA GLU A 54 -24.46 -27.03 -4.23
C GLU A 54 -23.13 -27.05 -3.47
N PHE A 55 -22.18 -27.79 -4.02
CA PHE A 55 -20.78 -27.77 -3.63
C PHE A 55 -20.02 -26.94 -4.65
N GLY A 56 -19.49 -25.80 -4.23
CA GLY A 56 -18.74 -24.90 -5.09
C GLY A 56 -17.46 -24.42 -4.43
N THR A 57 -16.54 -23.91 -5.24
CA THR A 57 -15.45 -23.07 -4.74
C THR A 57 -15.88 -21.62 -4.82
N ASN A 58 -15.70 -20.87 -3.75
CA ASN A 58 -15.91 -19.44 -3.75
C ASN A 58 -14.91 -18.82 -4.75
N PRO A 59 -15.37 -18.13 -5.82
CA PRO A 59 -14.47 -17.60 -6.84
C PRO A 59 -13.63 -16.41 -6.34
N LYS A 60 -14.00 -15.82 -5.19
CA LYS A 60 -13.32 -14.68 -4.58
C LYS A 60 -12.23 -15.12 -3.60
N TYR A 61 -12.46 -16.20 -2.84
CA TYR A 61 -11.57 -16.65 -1.75
C TYR A 61 -10.98 -18.04 -1.93
N PHE A 62 -11.37 -18.70 -3.01
CA PHE A 62 -10.96 -20.06 -3.31
C PHE A 62 -11.22 -21.01 -2.12
N SER A 63 -12.29 -20.78 -1.35
CA SER A 63 -12.74 -21.64 -0.25
C SER A 63 -13.84 -22.59 -0.72
N LEU A 64 -13.99 -23.75 -0.06
CA LEU A 64 -15.16 -24.60 -0.28
C LEU A 64 -16.40 -23.92 0.31
N ASN A 65 -17.41 -23.69 -0.51
CA ASN A 65 -18.73 -23.24 -0.09
C ASN A 65 -19.70 -24.42 -0.17
N ARG A 66 -20.49 -24.61 0.89
CA ARG A 66 -21.60 -25.57 0.95
C ARG A 66 -22.87 -24.79 1.22
N SER A 67 -23.74 -24.70 0.23
CA SER A 67 -25.04 -24.06 0.40
C SER A 67 -26.16 -25.00 -0.03
N ILE A 68 -27.18 -25.11 0.82
CA ILE A 68 -28.49 -25.59 0.38
C ILE A 68 -29.13 -24.39 -0.33
N SER A 69 -29.19 -24.45 -1.66
CA SER A 69 -29.57 -23.31 -2.52
C SER A 69 -31.06 -22.94 -2.42
N TYR A 70 -31.88 -23.84 -1.85
CA TYR A 70 -33.33 -23.71 -1.82
C TYR A 70 -33.89 -23.59 -0.39
N PRO A 71 -34.94 -22.75 -0.18
CA PRO A 71 -35.69 -22.75 1.07
C PRO A 71 -36.19 -24.15 1.40
N LEU A 72 -36.01 -24.58 2.65
CA LEU A 72 -36.53 -25.86 3.11
C LEU A 72 -38.00 -25.70 3.50
N ASP A 73 -38.84 -26.60 2.99
CA ASP A 73 -40.28 -26.63 3.20
C ASP A 73 -40.62 -27.44 4.45
N PHE A 74 -40.65 -26.78 5.60
CA PHE A 74 -41.01 -27.44 6.85
C PHE A 74 -42.52 -27.66 6.91
N ILE A 75 -42.90 -28.83 7.42
CA ILE A 75 -44.28 -29.24 7.67
C ILE A 75 -44.46 -29.62 9.14
N LYS A 76 -45.71 -29.77 9.58
CA LYS A 76 -46.09 -30.31 10.90
C LYS A 76 -45.28 -29.70 12.06
N ASP A 77 -44.47 -30.50 12.75
CA ASP A 77 -43.74 -30.11 13.96
C ASP A 77 -42.61 -29.12 13.67
N GLY A 78 -41.85 -29.31 12.58
CA GLY A 78 -40.86 -28.34 12.12
C GLY A 78 -41.50 -26.99 11.80
N ALA A 79 -42.61 -27.00 11.07
CA ALA A 79 -43.36 -25.78 10.75
C ALA A 79 -43.94 -25.11 12.01
N ALA A 80 -44.42 -25.89 12.98
CA ALA A 80 -44.95 -25.38 14.24
C ALA A 80 -43.85 -24.68 15.07
N ILE A 81 -42.65 -25.26 15.15
CA ILE A 81 -41.49 -24.65 15.81
C ILE A 81 -41.16 -23.32 15.13
N LEU A 82 -40.98 -23.32 13.81
CA LEU A 82 -40.58 -22.10 13.07
C LEU A 82 -41.65 -21.01 13.12
N ARG A 83 -42.94 -21.35 13.06
CA ARG A 83 -44.04 -20.40 13.30
C ARG A 83 -44.01 -19.81 14.69
N HIS A 84 -43.76 -20.62 15.72
CA HIS A 84 -43.66 -20.15 17.09
C HIS A 84 -42.49 -19.16 17.24
N LEU A 85 -41.34 -19.50 16.67
CA LEU A 85 -40.15 -18.65 16.67
C LEU A 85 -40.39 -17.30 15.96
N TYR A 86 -41.12 -17.34 14.84
CA TYR A 86 -41.42 -16.14 14.07
C TYR A 86 -42.52 -15.28 14.71
N TYR A 87 -43.72 -15.85 14.93
CA TYR A 87 -44.88 -15.06 15.35
C TYR A 87 -44.93 -14.78 16.85
N ASN A 88 -44.40 -15.68 17.69
CA ASN A 88 -44.42 -15.52 19.16
C ASN A 88 -43.03 -15.17 19.73
N GLY A 89 -41.98 -15.26 18.91
CA GLY A 89 -40.61 -14.90 19.27
C GLY A 89 -40.22 -13.51 18.77
N LYS A 90 -38.99 -13.39 18.26
CA LYS A 90 -38.43 -12.11 17.76
C LYS A 90 -38.67 -11.86 16.26
N GLY A 91 -39.55 -12.64 15.60
CA GLY A 91 -39.82 -12.47 14.18
C GLY A 91 -38.58 -12.63 13.32
N VAL A 92 -38.32 -11.63 12.48
CA VAL A 92 -37.18 -11.60 11.54
C VAL A 92 -35.83 -11.62 12.29
N GLU A 93 -35.76 -11.07 13.49
CA GLU A 93 -34.55 -11.01 14.32
C GLU A 93 -34.30 -12.28 15.13
N GLN A 94 -35.15 -13.30 14.99
CA GLN A 94 -35.04 -14.54 15.74
C GLN A 94 -33.83 -15.35 15.24
N LYS A 95 -32.90 -15.67 16.14
CA LYS A 95 -31.79 -16.57 15.84
C LYS A 95 -32.20 -18.01 16.13
N ALA A 96 -32.15 -18.86 15.11
CA ALA A 96 -32.37 -20.29 15.22
C ALA A 96 -31.56 -21.02 14.15
N TYR A 97 -31.24 -22.28 14.42
CA TYR A 97 -30.31 -23.07 13.62
C TYR A 97 -30.95 -24.40 13.23
N ILE A 98 -30.63 -24.87 12.03
CA ILE A 98 -30.84 -26.25 11.60
C ILE A 98 -29.54 -27.03 11.77
N THR A 99 -29.65 -28.26 12.25
CA THR A 99 -28.56 -29.24 12.22
C THR A 99 -29.10 -30.50 11.56
N VAL A 100 -28.43 -30.96 10.50
CA VAL A 100 -28.74 -32.20 9.78
C VAL A 100 -27.62 -33.18 10.04
N ILE A 101 -27.95 -34.34 10.60
CA ILE A 101 -27.01 -35.46 10.74
C ILE A 101 -27.50 -36.65 9.93
N GLU A 102 -26.55 -37.37 9.35
CA GLU A 102 -26.81 -38.44 8.40
C GLU A 102 -26.04 -39.69 8.81
N TRP A 103 -26.65 -40.85 8.61
CA TRP A 103 -26.07 -42.15 8.91
C TRP A 103 -25.14 -42.57 7.76
N ASN A 104 -23.84 -42.70 8.04
CA ASN A 104 -22.86 -43.12 7.04
C ASN A 104 -22.65 -44.65 6.97
N GLY A 105 -23.53 -45.43 7.59
CA GLY A 105 -23.37 -46.89 7.73
C GLY A 105 -22.72 -47.34 9.05
N SER A 106 -22.05 -46.44 9.79
CA SER A 106 -21.39 -46.77 11.07
C SER A 106 -21.70 -45.79 12.20
N ILE A 107 -21.72 -44.49 11.92
CA ILE A 107 -22.03 -43.43 12.88
C ILE A 107 -22.89 -42.36 12.21
N TYR A 108 -23.60 -41.57 13.03
CA TYR A 108 -24.24 -40.35 12.53
C TYR A 108 -23.20 -39.24 12.46
N GLU A 109 -23.01 -38.67 11.27
CA GLU A 109 -22.09 -37.56 11.03
C GLU A 109 -22.86 -36.27 10.72
N LEU A 110 -22.25 -35.14 11.05
CA LEU A 110 -22.82 -33.82 10.74
C LEU A 110 -22.76 -33.60 9.23
N SER A 111 -23.92 -33.61 8.58
CA SER A 111 -24.06 -33.36 7.13
C SER A 111 -24.16 -31.86 6.85
N TYR A 112 -24.99 -31.13 7.62
CA TYR A 112 -25.19 -29.69 7.44
C TYR A 112 -25.54 -28.96 8.75
N LYS A 113 -25.10 -27.71 8.88
CA LYS A 113 -25.58 -26.79 9.92
C LYS A 113 -25.71 -25.39 9.33
N GLY A 114 -26.85 -24.75 9.55
CA GLY A 114 -27.12 -23.40 9.04
C GLY A 114 -28.01 -22.59 9.98
N ARG A 115 -28.01 -21.27 9.84
CA ARG A 115 -28.92 -20.35 10.54
C ARG A 115 -30.14 -20.09 9.67
N PHE A 116 -31.33 -20.12 10.24
CA PHE A 116 -32.54 -19.75 9.51
C PHE A 116 -32.55 -18.25 9.21
N ASP A 117 -32.84 -17.90 7.96
CA ASP A 117 -33.11 -16.52 7.57
C ASP A 117 -34.62 -16.29 7.51
N PHE A 118 -35.15 -15.79 8.63
CA PHE A 118 -36.58 -15.48 8.75
C PHE A 118 -37.02 -14.25 7.95
N SER A 119 -36.08 -13.45 7.40
CA SER A 119 -36.43 -12.29 6.57
C SER A 119 -37.06 -12.71 5.24
N GLU A 120 -36.64 -13.86 4.71
CA GLU A 120 -37.09 -14.40 3.44
C GLU A 120 -38.13 -15.53 3.58
N LYS A 121 -38.72 -15.70 4.77
CA LYS A 121 -39.70 -16.76 5.00
C LYS A 121 -40.90 -16.64 4.06
N LYS A 122 -41.39 -17.77 3.57
CA LYS A 122 -42.65 -17.87 2.82
C LYS A 122 -43.57 -18.85 3.54
N GLU A 123 -44.86 -18.56 3.50
CA GLU A 123 -45.85 -19.42 4.12
C GLU A 123 -46.97 -19.69 3.14
N GLN A 124 -47.31 -20.96 3.00
CA GLN A 124 -48.42 -21.41 2.16
C GLN A 124 -49.53 -21.94 3.09
N PRO A 125 -50.55 -21.12 3.41
CA PRO A 125 -51.54 -21.49 4.42
C PRO A 125 -52.34 -22.76 4.06
N LYS A 126 -52.54 -23.02 2.76
CA LYS A 126 -53.33 -24.15 2.27
C LYS A 126 -52.62 -25.50 2.40
N SER A 127 -51.29 -25.52 2.30
CA SER A 127 -50.46 -26.72 2.43
C SER A 127 -49.82 -26.84 3.82
N ALA A 128 -50.08 -25.86 4.71
CA ALA A 128 -49.47 -25.75 6.04
C ALA A 128 -47.93 -25.72 6.04
N VAL A 129 -47.31 -25.43 4.89
CA VAL A 129 -45.86 -25.36 4.69
C VAL A 129 -45.30 -24.02 5.19
N PHE A 130 -44.19 -24.10 5.91
CA PHE A 130 -43.36 -22.95 6.29
C PHE A 130 -42.00 -23.10 5.60
N SER A 131 -41.79 -22.31 4.54
CA SER A 131 -40.57 -22.32 3.75
C SER A 131 -39.61 -21.27 4.29
N VAL A 132 -38.38 -21.67 4.62
CA VAL A 132 -37.37 -20.74 5.12
C VAL A 132 -35.98 -21.12 4.58
N PRO A 133 -35.22 -20.16 4.02
CA PRO A 133 -33.84 -20.42 3.64
C PRO A 133 -32.92 -20.50 4.86
N THR A 134 -31.79 -21.15 4.68
CA THR A 134 -30.75 -21.28 5.69
C THR A 134 -29.47 -20.66 5.18
N VAL A 135 -28.95 -19.69 5.91
CA VAL A 135 -27.67 -19.05 5.64
C VAL A 135 -26.56 -19.72 6.46
N ASP A 136 -25.35 -19.69 5.92
CA ASP A 136 -24.18 -20.18 6.65
C ASP A 136 -23.83 -19.19 7.78
N ASP A 137 -23.80 -19.66 9.04
CA ASP A 137 -23.34 -18.90 10.23
C ASP A 137 -21.95 -19.37 10.68
N SER A 138 -21.20 -19.98 9.76
CA SER A 138 -19.79 -20.27 9.94
C SER A 138 -18.97 -18.98 10.11
N ALA A 139 -17.71 -19.16 10.49
CA ALA A 139 -16.75 -18.07 10.54
C ALA A 139 -16.61 -17.37 9.17
N TRP A 140 -16.77 -18.13 8.08
CA TRP A 140 -16.82 -17.62 6.72
C TRP A 140 -18.05 -16.75 6.47
N GLY A 141 -19.23 -17.17 6.92
CA GLY A 141 -20.48 -16.39 6.80
C GLY A 141 -20.33 -14.97 7.35
N ILE A 142 -19.85 -14.83 8.60
CA ILE A 142 -19.67 -13.51 9.24
C ILE A 142 -18.58 -12.68 8.56
N LEU A 143 -17.48 -13.29 8.11
CA LEU A 143 -16.45 -12.57 7.37
C LEU A 143 -16.96 -12.06 6.03
N SER A 144 -17.76 -12.86 5.31
CA SER A 144 -18.33 -12.48 4.02
C SER A 144 -19.33 -11.33 4.13
N GLU A 145 -20.09 -11.24 5.24
CA GLU A 145 -20.99 -10.11 5.52
C GLU A 145 -20.23 -8.80 5.78
N ASN A 146 -18.99 -8.88 6.28
CA ASN A 146 -18.17 -7.73 6.68
C ASN A 146 -16.96 -7.50 5.76
N ASP A 147 -17.03 -8.04 4.56
CA ASP A 147 -15.87 -8.23 3.70
C ASP A 147 -15.26 -6.92 3.20
N ASP A 148 -16.13 -5.96 2.83
CA ASP A 148 -15.77 -4.62 2.37
C ASP A 148 -15.73 -3.58 3.51
N THR A 149 -15.96 -4.01 4.76
CA THR A 149 -15.92 -3.10 5.91
C THR A 149 -14.48 -2.70 6.20
N VAL A 150 -14.20 -1.39 6.11
CA VAL A 150 -12.86 -0.84 6.36
C VAL A 150 -12.62 -0.67 7.85
N TYR A 151 -11.56 -1.30 8.35
CA TYR A 151 -11.11 -1.19 9.74
C TYR A 151 -9.90 -0.26 9.84
N SER A 152 -9.87 0.54 10.91
CA SER A 152 -8.66 1.27 11.32
C SER A 152 -7.82 0.41 12.25
N ILE A 153 -6.57 0.17 11.88
CA ILE A 153 -5.59 -0.60 12.64
C ILE A 153 -4.42 0.30 12.98
N GLU A 154 -4.10 0.43 14.27
CA GLU A 154 -3.01 1.27 14.74
C GLU A 154 -1.67 0.76 14.20
N CYS A 155 -0.89 1.62 13.54
CA CYS A 155 0.40 1.32 12.93
C CYS A 155 1.48 2.20 13.57
N ASN A 156 1.60 2.09 14.88
CA ASN A 156 2.46 2.88 15.74
C ASN A 156 2.83 2.07 16.99
N GLU A 157 3.66 2.63 17.86
CA GLU A 157 4.16 1.98 19.07
C GLU A 157 3.09 1.47 20.05
N THR A 158 1.85 1.97 19.97
CA THR A 158 0.76 1.52 20.85
C THR A 158 0.23 0.13 20.46
N ASN A 159 0.47 -0.32 19.23
CA ASN A 159 0.09 -1.64 18.78
C ASN A 159 1.21 -2.64 19.08
N PRO A 160 1.00 -3.67 19.92
CA PRO A 160 2.03 -4.65 20.26
C PRO A 160 2.52 -5.48 19.07
N ALA A 161 1.76 -5.51 17.96
CA ALA A 161 2.18 -6.17 16.73
C ALA A 161 2.94 -5.25 15.76
N ALA A 162 3.00 -3.95 16.02
CA ALA A 162 3.77 -3.02 15.20
C ALA A 162 5.26 -3.17 15.50
N ILE A 163 6.05 -3.29 14.45
CA ILE A 163 7.52 -3.39 14.52
C ILE A 163 8.15 -2.11 13.96
N PRO A 164 9.20 -1.59 14.61
CA PRO A 164 10.00 -0.52 14.03
C PRO A 164 10.87 -1.08 12.90
N VAL A 165 10.87 -0.41 11.75
CA VAL A 165 11.71 -0.73 10.60
C VAL A 165 12.55 0.49 10.26
N LEU A 166 13.86 0.29 10.20
CA LEU A 166 14.82 1.32 9.80
C LEU A 166 14.85 1.40 8.27
N PHE A 167 14.48 2.54 7.73
CA PHE A 167 14.74 2.93 6.36
C PHE A 167 16.06 3.68 6.34
N ASP A 168 17.09 3.00 5.85
CA ASP A 168 18.43 3.54 5.70
C ASP A 168 18.45 4.67 4.67
N GLY A 169 19.31 5.66 4.91
CA GLY A 169 19.53 6.76 4.00
C GLY A 169 19.94 6.29 2.60
N ILE A 170 19.49 7.01 1.58
CA ILE A 170 19.97 6.82 0.21
C ILE A 170 20.93 7.96 -0.16
N LYS A 171 22.02 7.59 -0.85
CA LYS A 171 22.94 8.57 -1.43
C LYS A 171 22.34 9.15 -2.70
N LEU A 172 22.08 10.45 -2.64
CA LEU A 172 21.54 11.25 -3.73
C LEU A 172 22.67 12.02 -4.39
N LYS A 173 22.71 11.97 -5.72
CA LYS A 173 23.65 12.71 -6.55
C LYS A 173 22.90 13.77 -7.33
N ASN A 174 23.42 14.99 -7.30
CA ASN A 174 22.87 16.10 -8.04
C ASN A 174 23.95 16.90 -8.77
N LYS A 175 23.59 17.47 -9.91
CA LYS A 175 24.40 18.38 -10.69
C LYS A 175 23.64 19.68 -10.96
N TYR A 176 24.05 20.74 -10.27
CA TYR A 176 23.54 22.09 -10.47
C TYR A 176 24.37 22.78 -11.55
N THR A 177 23.73 23.31 -12.58
CA THR A 177 24.41 24.10 -13.62
C THR A 177 24.05 25.57 -13.46
N PHE A 178 25.04 26.37 -13.09
CA PHE A 178 24.95 27.83 -13.05
C PHE A 178 25.51 28.41 -14.33
N GLN A 179 24.92 29.52 -14.77
CA GLN A 179 25.37 30.28 -15.92
C GLN A 179 25.72 31.70 -15.50
N THR A 180 26.85 32.20 -15.99
CA THR A 180 27.26 33.59 -15.79
C THR A 180 26.37 34.52 -16.60
N VAL A 181 25.99 35.66 -16.02
CA VAL A 181 25.22 36.69 -16.74
C VAL A 181 26.19 37.57 -17.50
N GLN A 182 25.96 37.75 -18.80
CA GLN A 182 26.71 38.69 -19.64
C GLN A 182 26.37 40.13 -19.26
N SER A 183 27.31 40.84 -18.66
CA SER A 183 27.17 42.23 -18.24
C SER A 183 28.54 42.93 -18.20
N PRO A 184 28.66 44.19 -18.65
CA PRO A 184 29.88 44.97 -18.49
C PRO A 184 30.04 45.40 -17.03
N ILE A 185 31.15 45.00 -16.40
CA ILE A 185 31.51 45.36 -15.03
C ILE A 185 32.64 46.38 -15.09
N SER A 186 32.36 47.63 -14.76
CA SER A 186 33.33 48.74 -14.87
C SER A 186 34.03 49.00 -13.55
N HIS A 187 35.35 49.13 -13.60
CA HIS A 187 36.18 49.57 -12.50
C HIS A 187 36.55 51.04 -12.68
N LEU A 188 36.06 51.88 -11.78
CA LEU A 188 36.26 53.34 -11.79
C LEU A 188 36.92 53.86 -10.50
N SER A 189 37.31 52.97 -9.59
CA SER A 189 37.81 53.29 -8.25
C SER A 189 39.21 52.69 -8.02
N THR A 190 39.77 52.82 -6.82
CA THR A 190 41.05 52.20 -6.45
C THR A 190 40.92 50.70 -6.14
N LEU A 191 39.74 50.28 -5.67
CA LEU A 191 39.42 48.91 -5.25
C LEU A 191 37.92 48.67 -5.49
N ASN A 192 37.58 47.66 -6.26
CA ASN A 192 36.21 47.16 -6.37
C ASN A 192 36.20 45.67 -6.03
N ILE A 193 35.36 45.30 -5.08
CA ILE A 193 35.08 43.90 -4.76
C ILE A 193 33.61 43.67 -5.07
N LEU A 194 33.28 42.62 -5.81
CA LEU A 194 31.90 42.39 -6.23
C LEU A 194 31.57 40.91 -6.41
N SER A 195 30.32 40.56 -6.14
CA SER A 195 29.77 39.25 -6.44
C SER A 195 29.51 39.11 -7.94
N VAL A 196 29.96 37.99 -8.51
CA VAL A 196 29.74 37.69 -9.92
C VAL A 196 28.30 37.20 -10.12
N PRO A 197 27.51 37.79 -11.03
CA PRO A 197 26.15 37.31 -11.23
C PRO A 197 26.10 35.89 -11.80
N LEU A 198 25.38 35.00 -11.11
CA LEU A 198 25.17 33.60 -11.47
C LEU A 198 23.68 33.26 -11.43
N VAL A 199 23.19 32.60 -12.46
CA VAL A 199 21.80 32.13 -12.54
C VAL A 199 21.80 30.62 -12.63
N LEU A 200 20.98 29.95 -11.81
CA LEU A 200 20.76 28.52 -11.94
C LEU A 200 19.93 28.26 -13.21
N VAL A 201 20.49 27.48 -14.16
CA VAL A 201 19.84 27.21 -15.46
C VAL A 201 19.39 25.77 -15.63
N ASN A 202 19.99 24.83 -14.89
CA ASN A 202 19.61 23.42 -14.94
C ASN A 202 19.95 22.71 -13.62
N GLU A 203 19.16 21.70 -13.30
CA GLU A 203 19.38 20.77 -12.21
C GLU A 203 19.15 19.35 -12.74
N ASP A 204 20.12 18.46 -12.53
CA ASP A 204 20.08 17.08 -13.00
C ASP A 204 20.45 16.14 -11.84
N GLY A 205 19.43 15.48 -11.28
CA GLY A 205 19.53 14.62 -10.11
C GLY A 205 18.60 15.04 -8.98
N ASP A 206 18.93 14.60 -7.76
CA ASP A 206 18.24 15.01 -6.53
C ASP A 206 19.26 15.11 -5.39
N SER A 207 18.94 15.84 -4.33
CA SER A 207 19.82 16.01 -3.17
C SER A 207 19.05 16.27 -1.89
N TYR A 208 19.63 15.88 -0.76
CA TYR A 208 19.04 16.11 0.55
C TYR A 208 19.41 17.51 1.07
N ASN A 209 18.40 18.39 1.17
CA ASN A 209 18.47 19.72 1.79
C ASN A 209 19.55 20.68 1.24
N VAL A 210 20.03 20.50 0.01
CA VAL A 210 20.88 21.50 -0.64
C VAL A 210 20.02 22.67 -1.11
N VAL A 211 20.44 23.89 -0.78
CA VAL A 211 19.75 25.12 -1.16
C VAL A 211 20.61 25.88 -2.14
N THR A 212 20.05 26.17 -3.32
CA THR A 212 20.68 26.98 -4.35
C THR A 212 19.85 28.22 -4.63
N LYS A 213 20.50 29.27 -5.11
CA LYS A 213 19.84 30.47 -5.60
C LYS A 213 20.71 31.24 -6.58
N ASN A 214 20.12 32.23 -7.23
CA ASN A 214 20.85 33.15 -8.08
C ASN A 214 21.74 34.06 -7.22
N GLN A 215 23.00 34.20 -7.64
CA GLN A 215 23.89 35.20 -7.08
C GLN A 215 23.73 36.49 -7.87
N ASN A 216 23.37 37.59 -7.21
CA ASN A 216 23.19 38.89 -7.86
C ASN A 216 24.48 39.72 -7.83
N TYR A 217 24.53 40.77 -8.65
CA TYR A 217 25.60 41.77 -8.63
C TYR A 217 25.47 42.66 -7.40
N PHE A 218 26.51 42.70 -6.57
CA PHE A 218 26.67 43.66 -5.48
C PHE A 218 28.13 44.06 -5.34
N GLU A 219 28.38 45.31 -4.95
CA GLU A 219 29.71 45.83 -4.66
C GLU A 219 29.95 45.90 -3.15
N PHE A 220 31.20 45.68 -2.75
CA PHE A 220 31.65 45.59 -1.36
C PHE A 220 32.97 46.34 -1.19
N ASN A 221 33.26 46.77 0.04
CA ASN A 221 34.52 47.46 0.36
C ASN A 221 35.62 46.47 0.77
N THR A 222 35.24 45.33 1.36
CA THR A 222 36.19 44.31 1.85
C THR A 222 35.78 42.89 1.44
N PRO A 223 36.74 41.95 1.32
CA PRO A 223 36.42 40.54 1.06
C PRO A 223 35.64 39.89 2.22
N ALA A 224 35.73 40.43 3.44
CA ALA A 224 34.97 39.91 4.57
C ALA A 224 33.47 40.25 4.45
N GLU A 225 33.12 41.43 3.93
CA GLU A 225 31.73 41.86 3.74
C GLU A 225 30.96 40.95 2.78
N ILE A 226 31.58 40.55 1.67
CA ILE A 226 30.91 39.65 0.71
C ILE A 226 30.61 38.28 1.32
N LEU A 227 31.52 37.73 2.13
CA LEU A 227 31.35 36.45 2.80
C LEU A 227 30.32 36.47 3.94
N GLN A 228 29.85 37.66 4.34
CA GLN A 228 28.76 37.86 5.29
C GLN A 228 27.47 38.30 4.59
N SER A 229 27.51 38.51 3.27
CA SER A 229 26.39 39.01 2.49
C SER A 229 25.44 37.88 2.09
N ASP A 230 24.25 38.24 1.62
CA ASP A 230 23.31 37.26 1.06
C ASP A 230 23.66 36.86 -0.40
N SER A 231 24.84 37.21 -0.89
CA SER A 231 25.29 36.98 -2.29
C SER A 231 25.98 35.64 -2.48
N TRP A 232 25.42 34.57 -1.92
CA TRP A 232 25.88 33.19 -2.13
C TRP A 232 25.00 32.47 -3.17
N PHE A 233 25.51 31.40 -3.78
CA PHE A 233 24.75 30.61 -4.77
C PHE A 233 24.43 29.18 -4.32
N LEU A 234 25.13 28.66 -3.31
CA LEU A 234 24.90 27.32 -2.77
C LEU A 234 25.19 27.26 -1.26
N THR A 235 24.32 26.56 -0.52
CA THR A 235 24.52 26.19 0.88
C THR A 235 23.79 24.89 1.21
N SER A 236 24.08 24.30 2.36
CA SER A 236 23.33 23.16 2.91
C SER A 236 23.36 23.23 4.43
N PRO A 237 22.26 22.86 5.13
CA PRO A 237 22.27 22.74 6.59
C PRO A 237 23.13 21.56 7.07
N TYR A 238 23.53 20.64 6.17
CA TYR A 238 24.37 19.48 6.43
C TYR A 238 25.73 19.59 5.73
N ALA A 239 26.69 18.77 6.16
CA ALA A 239 27.97 18.68 5.49
C ALA A 239 27.80 18.00 4.11
N ILE A 240 28.49 18.50 3.09
CA ILE A 240 28.56 17.87 1.76
C ILE A 240 30.01 17.46 1.51
N PRO A 241 30.35 16.16 1.64
CA PRO A 241 31.68 15.69 1.33
C PRO A 241 31.94 15.79 -0.19
N ASN A 242 33.19 16.06 -0.57
CA ASN A 242 33.65 16.06 -1.96
C ASN A 242 32.80 16.92 -2.93
N LEU A 243 32.27 18.06 -2.48
CA LEU A 243 31.58 18.99 -3.35
C LEU A 243 32.54 19.43 -4.46
N LYS A 244 32.14 19.20 -5.71
CA LYS A 244 32.96 19.49 -6.89
C LYS A 244 32.38 20.65 -7.67
N ILE A 245 33.20 21.66 -7.97
CA ILE A 245 32.85 22.75 -8.87
C ILE A 245 33.74 22.65 -10.10
N GLU A 246 33.13 22.51 -11.27
CA GLU A 246 33.80 22.31 -12.55
C GLU A 246 33.22 23.21 -13.65
N GLY A 247 34.03 23.56 -14.65
CA GLY A 247 33.58 24.29 -15.83
C GLY A 247 34.56 25.38 -16.24
N SER A 248 34.03 26.51 -16.71
CA SER A 248 34.89 27.65 -17.02
C SER A 248 34.21 28.97 -16.76
N TYR A 249 35.01 29.97 -16.43
CA TYR A 249 34.61 31.37 -16.41
C TYR A 249 35.24 32.10 -17.61
N LYS A 250 34.44 32.79 -18.42
CA LYS A 250 34.95 33.59 -19.54
C LYS A 250 34.66 35.06 -19.37
N PHE A 251 35.63 35.88 -19.77
CA PHE A 251 35.45 37.32 -19.87
C PHE A 251 36.33 37.89 -20.99
N SER A 252 35.96 39.07 -21.48
CA SER A 252 36.85 39.92 -22.26
C SER A 252 37.21 41.18 -21.48
N TRP A 253 38.39 41.71 -21.77
CA TRP A 253 38.94 42.88 -21.09
C TRP A 253 38.89 44.11 -21.99
N SER A 254 38.60 45.28 -21.43
CA SER A 254 38.72 46.56 -22.14
C SER A 254 39.26 47.64 -21.20
N SER A 255 40.14 48.51 -21.70
CA SER A 255 40.72 49.61 -20.93
C SER A 255 41.00 50.80 -21.85
N THR A 256 40.81 52.02 -21.35
CA THR A 256 41.01 53.27 -22.11
C THR A 256 42.47 53.72 -22.16
N THR A 257 43.32 53.27 -21.25
CA THR A 257 44.71 53.78 -21.08
C THR A 257 45.78 52.77 -21.49
N GLY A 258 45.40 51.53 -21.82
CA GLY A 258 46.32 50.47 -22.25
C GLY A 258 47.25 49.92 -21.15
N ILE A 259 47.22 50.47 -19.93
CA ILE A 259 47.98 50.02 -18.77
C ILE A 259 47.01 49.30 -17.82
N GLY A 260 47.22 48.00 -17.63
CA GLY A 260 46.26 47.10 -16.99
C GLY A 260 46.24 47.19 -15.46
N GLY A 261 45.02 47.25 -14.90
CA GLY A 261 44.78 46.98 -13.49
C GLY A 261 44.82 45.49 -13.15
N THR A 262 44.68 45.17 -11.87
CA THR A 262 44.69 43.80 -11.37
C THR A 262 43.27 43.26 -11.21
N LEU A 263 43.02 42.08 -11.78
CA LEU A 263 41.78 41.31 -11.64
C LEU A 263 42.13 39.98 -10.99
N GLU A 264 41.46 39.67 -9.89
CA GLU A 264 41.50 38.39 -9.23
C GLU A 264 40.09 37.81 -9.13
N ILE A 265 39.97 36.51 -9.38
CA ILE A 265 38.68 35.79 -9.36
C ILE A 265 38.79 34.71 -8.29
N PHE A 266 37.80 34.66 -7.40
CA PHE A 266 37.78 33.75 -6.27
C PHE A 266 36.47 32.97 -6.20
N ILE A 267 36.58 31.68 -5.88
CA ILE A 267 35.50 30.95 -5.20
C ILE A 267 35.87 30.89 -3.74
N ALA A 268 34.97 31.28 -2.85
CA ALA A 268 35.22 31.19 -1.42
C ALA A 268 33.98 30.77 -0.64
N THR A 269 34.22 30.42 0.62
CA THR A 269 33.18 30.10 1.58
C THR A 269 33.22 31.03 2.78
N ASN A 270 32.07 31.24 3.41
CA ASN A 270 31.97 32.07 4.61
C ASN A 270 32.68 31.48 5.85
N LYS A 271 33.07 30.20 5.82
CA LYS A 271 33.80 29.51 6.91
C LYS A 271 35.28 29.24 6.61
N GLY A 272 35.85 29.90 5.59
CA GLY A 272 37.30 30.10 5.49
C GLY A 272 38.02 29.35 4.37
N LYS A 273 37.31 28.69 3.44
CA LYS A 273 37.94 28.17 2.21
C LYS A 273 37.96 29.26 1.15
N THR A 274 39.10 29.49 0.51
CA THR A 274 39.22 30.46 -0.59
C THR A 274 40.12 29.88 -1.68
N TYR A 275 39.57 29.76 -2.88
CA TYR A 275 40.22 29.26 -4.08
C TYR A 275 40.38 30.40 -5.06
N ARG A 276 41.62 30.82 -5.30
CA ARG A 276 41.93 31.82 -6.32
C ARG A 276 41.99 31.16 -7.69
N LEU A 277 40.98 31.40 -8.52
CA LEU A 277 40.85 30.83 -9.86
C LEU A 277 41.74 31.54 -10.89
N PHE A 278 41.93 32.85 -10.71
CA PHE A 278 42.71 33.68 -11.61
C PHE A 278 43.31 34.87 -10.86
N SER A 279 44.50 35.31 -11.28
CA SER A 279 45.13 36.51 -10.76
C SER A 279 46.05 37.11 -11.83
N THR A 280 45.98 38.44 -11.99
CA THR A 280 46.99 39.21 -12.73
C THR A 280 47.99 39.89 -11.80
N ALA A 281 47.88 39.68 -10.49
CA ALA A 281 48.78 40.21 -9.47
C ALA A 281 50.12 39.44 -9.43
N ASN A 282 51.17 40.08 -8.91
CA ASN A 282 52.52 39.50 -8.80
C ASN A 282 52.52 38.18 -8.00
N PRO A 283 53.33 37.17 -8.39
CA PRO A 283 54.43 37.20 -9.38
C PRO A 283 54.06 36.78 -10.81
N THR A 284 52.85 36.25 -11.05
CA THR A 284 52.38 35.80 -12.37
C THR A 284 51.63 36.92 -13.10
N ARG A 285 52.36 37.94 -13.56
CA ARG A 285 51.76 38.98 -14.42
C ARG A 285 51.38 38.38 -15.77
N VAL A 286 50.11 38.01 -15.93
CA VAL A 286 49.49 37.85 -17.26
C VAL A 286 48.91 39.22 -17.65
N PRO A 287 49.60 40.03 -18.48
CA PRO A 287 49.03 41.30 -18.91
C PRO A 287 47.72 41.04 -19.67
N LEU A 288 46.65 41.71 -19.22
CA LEU A 288 45.36 41.63 -19.90
C LEU A 288 45.40 42.49 -21.17
N VAL A 289 45.07 41.88 -22.29
CA VAL A 289 45.06 42.51 -23.62
C VAL A 289 43.62 42.94 -23.93
N PRO A 290 43.38 44.23 -24.24
CA PRO A 290 42.05 44.68 -24.66
C PRO A 290 41.48 43.86 -25.81
N GLY A 291 40.22 43.48 -25.73
CA GLY A 291 39.50 42.68 -26.73
C GLY A 291 39.80 41.17 -26.71
N LYS A 292 40.83 40.72 -25.99
CA LYS A 292 41.12 39.28 -25.85
C LYS A 292 40.11 38.62 -24.91
N ILE A 293 39.62 37.44 -25.31
CA ILE A 293 38.78 36.59 -24.48
C ILE A 293 39.67 35.67 -23.64
N TYR A 294 39.44 35.67 -22.33
CA TYR A 294 40.09 34.80 -21.36
C TYR A 294 39.12 33.70 -20.96
N THR A 295 39.61 32.46 -20.92
CA THR A 295 38.86 31.29 -20.42
C THR A 295 39.61 30.72 -19.23
N ILE A 296 38.96 30.76 -18.07
CA ILE A 296 39.50 30.34 -16.78
C ILE A 296 38.91 28.96 -16.49
N PRO A 297 39.68 27.86 -16.51
CA PRO A 297 39.16 26.56 -16.10
C PRO A 297 38.89 26.56 -14.60
N ILE A 298 37.78 25.94 -14.21
CA ILE A 298 37.42 25.69 -12.81
C ILE A 298 37.38 24.18 -12.65
N ASP A 299 38.16 23.66 -11.71
CA ASP A 299 38.12 22.27 -11.26
C ASP A 299 38.61 22.24 -9.81
N ILE A 300 37.68 22.36 -8.87
CA ILE A 300 37.96 22.35 -7.43
C ILE A 300 37.04 21.36 -6.73
N THR A 301 37.59 20.66 -5.73
CA THR A 301 36.85 19.72 -4.89
C THR A 301 37.15 20.01 -3.43
N PHE A 302 36.11 20.10 -2.60
CA PHE A 302 36.25 20.34 -1.16
C PHE A 302 35.01 19.91 -0.38
N ASP A 303 35.17 19.67 0.92
CA ASP A 303 34.02 19.38 1.80
C ASP A 303 33.32 20.67 2.22
N LEU A 304 32.01 20.78 1.99
CA LEU A 304 31.21 21.89 2.50
C LEU A 304 30.76 21.56 3.93
N LEU A 305 31.01 22.44 4.90
CA LEU A 305 30.56 22.29 6.27
C LEU A 305 29.07 22.64 6.43
N PRO A 306 28.40 22.19 7.51
CA PRO A 306 27.02 22.56 7.81
C PRO A 306 26.82 24.09 7.83
N ASN A 307 25.82 24.59 7.12
CA ASN A 307 25.49 26.00 6.94
C ASN A 307 26.63 26.85 6.35
N GLU A 308 27.59 26.24 5.66
CA GLU A 308 28.60 26.94 4.90
C GLU A 308 28.02 27.39 3.55
N GLN A 309 28.34 28.62 3.15
CA GLN A 309 27.81 29.26 1.96
C GLN A 309 28.94 29.47 0.95
N VAL A 310 28.66 29.22 -0.33
CA VAL A 310 29.63 29.33 -1.43
C VAL A 310 29.37 30.59 -2.26
N TYR A 311 30.44 31.32 -2.55
CA TYR A 311 30.46 32.62 -3.22
C TYR A 311 31.42 32.60 -4.42
N LEU A 312 31.06 33.27 -5.51
CA LEU A 312 31.97 33.57 -6.63
C LEU A 312 32.14 35.09 -6.74
N TYR A 313 33.35 35.61 -6.62
CA TYR A 313 33.55 37.07 -6.60
C TYR A 313 34.84 37.53 -7.25
N PHE A 314 34.87 38.82 -7.56
CA PHE A 314 36.03 39.51 -8.10
C PHE A 314 36.66 40.43 -7.07
N VAL A 315 37.98 40.59 -7.19
CA VAL A 315 38.73 41.68 -6.59
C VAL A 315 39.45 42.40 -7.72
N MET A 316 39.16 43.68 -7.86
CA MET A 316 39.73 44.56 -8.87
C MET A 316 40.52 45.67 -8.17
N THR A 317 41.81 45.78 -8.47
CA THR A 317 42.72 46.73 -7.80
C THR A 317 43.57 47.51 -8.81
N ASN A 318 43.96 48.73 -8.43
CA ASN A 318 44.93 49.62 -9.08
C ASN A 318 44.73 50.03 -10.55
N GLY A 319 44.77 51.35 -10.78
CA GLY A 319 45.64 52.00 -11.77
C GLY A 319 44.98 52.66 -12.99
N SER A 320 43.85 52.18 -13.47
CA SER A 320 43.18 52.72 -14.68
C SER A 320 41.74 52.25 -14.78
N ASN A 321 40.90 53.04 -15.46
CA ASN A 321 39.54 52.63 -15.77
C ASN A 321 39.57 51.45 -16.74
N PHE A 322 38.88 50.37 -16.37
CA PHE A 322 38.75 49.18 -17.20
C PHE A 322 37.37 48.55 -17.02
N THR A 323 36.97 47.74 -17.99
CA THR A 323 35.70 47.00 -17.95
C THR A 323 35.97 45.53 -18.23
N VAL A 324 35.46 44.68 -17.33
CA VAL A 324 35.37 43.24 -17.49
C VAL A 324 34.03 42.93 -18.12
N ASN A 325 34.01 42.52 -19.38
CA ASN A 325 32.79 42.08 -20.04
C ASN A 325 32.67 40.57 -19.84
N THR A 326 31.80 40.17 -18.90
CA THR A 326 31.55 38.76 -18.62
C THR A 326 30.92 38.09 -19.85
N ILE A 327 31.33 36.86 -20.14
CA ILE A 327 30.78 36.08 -21.25
C ILE A 327 30.06 34.89 -20.65
N THR A 328 28.88 34.60 -21.18
CA THR A 328 28.05 33.47 -20.75
C THR A 328 28.81 32.15 -20.82
N THR A 329 28.98 31.52 -19.65
CA THR A 329 29.58 30.21 -19.49
C THR A 329 28.89 29.43 -18.40
N ASN A 330 28.99 28.11 -18.48
CA ASN A 330 28.41 27.21 -17.49
C ASN A 330 29.46 26.80 -16.46
N ILE A 331 29.05 26.82 -15.20
CA ILE A 331 29.77 26.32 -14.03
C ILE A 331 28.86 25.28 -13.40
N ALA A 332 29.33 24.04 -13.31
CA ALA A 332 28.57 22.96 -12.70
C ALA A 332 29.06 22.70 -11.27
N VAL A 333 28.11 22.46 -10.36
CA VAL A 333 28.37 22.01 -9.00
C VAL A 333 27.77 20.62 -8.83
N SER A 334 28.61 19.66 -8.52
CA SER A 334 28.21 18.27 -8.26
C SER A 334 28.24 18.01 -6.76
N THR A 335 27.16 17.45 -6.24
CA THR A 335 26.99 17.13 -4.82
C THR A 335 26.61 15.66 -4.64
N GLU A 336 27.14 15.04 -3.58
CA GLU A 336 26.69 13.74 -3.08
C GLU A 336 26.20 13.93 -1.64
N THR A 337 24.90 13.75 -1.43
CA THR A 337 24.25 13.95 -0.13
C THR A 337 23.56 12.67 0.32
N GLU A 338 23.45 12.46 1.62
CA GLU A 338 22.79 11.31 2.21
C GLU A 338 21.49 11.77 2.87
N ALA A 339 20.37 11.13 2.51
CA ALA A 339 19.10 11.34 3.21
C ALA A 339 19.20 10.80 4.64
N GLU A 340 18.54 11.44 5.60
CA GLU A 340 18.51 10.94 6.98
C GLU A 340 17.72 9.64 7.09
N ASP A 341 18.20 8.74 7.95
CA ASP A 341 17.51 7.50 8.27
C ASP A 341 16.15 7.78 8.92
N VAL A 342 15.13 7.04 8.52
CA VAL A 342 13.79 7.16 9.08
C VAL A 342 13.37 5.84 9.70
N ILE A 343 12.90 5.87 10.95
CA ILE A 343 12.25 4.73 11.57
C ILE A 343 10.75 4.84 11.33
N ALA A 344 10.18 3.88 10.61
CA ALA A 344 8.75 3.77 10.40
C ALA A 344 8.22 2.49 11.05
N TYR A 345 7.01 2.56 11.61
CA TYR A 345 6.34 1.40 12.16
C TYR A 345 5.57 0.68 11.05
N GLY A 346 5.70 -0.64 11.01
CA GLY A 346 4.96 -1.51 10.11
C GLY A 346 4.38 -2.70 10.85
N ILE A 347 3.42 -3.40 10.23
CA ILE A 347 2.77 -4.59 10.78
C ILE A 347 3.01 -5.75 9.83
N ARG A 348 3.38 -6.91 10.37
CA ARG A 348 3.54 -8.12 9.56
C ARG A 348 2.19 -8.60 9.02
N SER A 349 2.22 -9.19 7.84
CA SER A 349 1.02 -9.72 7.15
C SER A 349 0.12 -10.58 8.03
N ILE A 350 0.69 -11.54 8.77
CA ILE A 350 -0.05 -12.45 9.66
C ILE A 350 -0.74 -11.71 10.82
N ASP A 351 -0.08 -10.71 11.39
CA ASP A 351 -0.62 -9.99 12.55
C ASP A 351 -1.71 -8.99 12.10
N LEU A 352 -1.55 -8.40 10.92
CA LEU A 352 -2.57 -7.59 10.29
C LEU A 352 -3.83 -8.43 10.00
N LEU A 353 -3.66 -9.61 9.40
CA LEU A 353 -4.76 -10.56 9.12
C LEU A 353 -5.54 -10.91 10.40
N LYS A 354 -4.83 -11.24 11.49
CA LYS A 354 -5.45 -11.53 12.79
C LYS A 354 -6.27 -10.36 13.32
N GLN A 355 -5.75 -9.13 13.22
CA GLN A 355 -6.47 -7.93 13.68
C GLN A 355 -7.70 -7.60 12.83
N ILE A 356 -7.63 -7.82 11.51
CA ILE A 356 -8.78 -7.64 10.61
C ILE A 356 -9.88 -8.65 10.97
N VAL A 357 -9.56 -9.95 11.05
CA VAL A 357 -10.55 -10.99 11.37
C VAL A 357 -11.13 -10.81 12.76
N ALA A 358 -10.31 -10.44 13.75
CA ALA A 358 -10.77 -10.14 15.09
C ALA A 358 -11.78 -8.98 15.12
N LYS A 359 -11.53 -7.89 14.38
CA LYS A 359 -12.48 -6.77 14.28
C LYS A 359 -13.74 -7.16 13.50
N ALA A 360 -13.59 -7.84 12.35
CA ALA A 360 -14.72 -8.23 11.51
C ALA A 360 -15.68 -9.21 12.19
N THR A 361 -15.14 -10.08 13.05
CA THR A 361 -15.94 -11.08 13.75
C THR A 361 -16.30 -10.68 15.18
N ASN A 362 -15.97 -9.46 15.62
CA ASN A 362 -16.09 -9.02 17.02
C ASN A 362 -15.43 -10.00 18.01
N ASN A 363 -14.23 -10.47 17.67
CA ASN A 363 -13.41 -11.44 18.39
C ASN A 363 -14.05 -12.84 18.56
N ARG A 364 -15.05 -13.18 17.76
CA ARG A 364 -15.69 -14.50 17.80
C ARG A 364 -14.86 -15.60 17.18
N TYR A 365 -14.07 -15.26 16.17
CA TYR A 365 -13.24 -16.22 15.44
C TYR A 365 -11.80 -15.77 15.36
N THR A 366 -10.93 -16.75 15.22
CA THR A 366 -9.50 -16.56 15.00
C THR A 366 -9.12 -17.04 13.60
N VAL A 367 -7.98 -16.56 13.13
CA VAL A 367 -7.41 -16.95 11.85
C VAL A 367 -5.95 -17.37 12.03
N SER A 368 -5.57 -18.43 11.33
CA SER A 368 -4.19 -18.91 11.24
C SER A 368 -3.68 -18.88 9.80
N SER A 369 -2.37 -18.87 9.64
CA SER A 369 -1.72 -19.08 8.33
C SER A 369 -0.31 -19.57 8.59
N GLU A 370 -0.02 -20.80 8.19
CA GLU A 370 1.34 -21.33 8.23
C GLU A 370 2.20 -20.63 7.17
N PHE A 371 1.65 -20.41 5.97
CA PHE A 371 2.31 -19.69 4.89
C PHE A 371 2.82 -18.30 5.31
N LEU A 372 1.97 -17.46 5.89
CA LEU A 372 2.36 -16.11 6.33
C LEU A 372 3.25 -16.13 7.56
N SER A 373 3.13 -17.15 8.41
CA SER A 373 4.01 -17.33 9.56
C SER A 373 5.45 -17.68 9.13
N GLN A 374 5.60 -18.49 8.08
CA GLN A 374 6.90 -18.80 7.47
C GLN A 374 7.45 -17.62 6.65
N ASN A 375 6.58 -16.85 5.99
CA ASN A 375 6.94 -15.66 5.19
C ASN A 375 6.75 -14.36 5.97
N ASN A 376 7.30 -14.29 7.19
CA ASN A 376 7.14 -13.17 8.11
C ASN A 376 7.93 -11.90 7.75
N LYS A 377 8.52 -11.84 6.55
CA LYS A 377 9.30 -10.70 6.05
C LYS A 377 8.45 -9.63 5.37
N ASP A 378 7.20 -9.96 5.04
CA ASP A 378 6.27 -9.01 4.45
C ASP A 378 5.71 -8.09 5.53
N VAL A 379 6.10 -6.82 5.45
CA VAL A 379 5.70 -5.78 6.40
C VAL A 379 4.88 -4.72 5.66
N LEU A 380 3.70 -4.41 6.21
CA LEU A 380 2.80 -3.41 5.67
C LEU A 380 2.94 -2.12 6.47
N PHE A 381 3.00 -1.01 5.75
CA PHE A 381 3.16 0.33 6.33
C PHE A 381 1.94 1.19 6.04
N SER A 382 1.64 2.10 6.96
CA SER A 382 0.80 3.26 6.65
C SER A 382 1.65 4.36 6.00
N GLY A 383 1.08 5.08 5.04
CA GLY A 383 1.74 6.27 4.45
C GLY A 383 2.04 7.35 5.49
N ASP A 384 1.24 7.42 6.56
CA ASP A 384 1.47 8.34 7.68
C ASP A 384 2.63 7.88 8.57
N SER A 385 2.79 6.57 8.75
CA SER A 385 3.91 5.99 9.49
C SER A 385 5.24 6.24 8.75
N LEU A 386 5.26 6.06 7.43
CA LEU A 386 6.41 6.36 6.57
C LEU A 386 6.82 7.85 6.59
N ARG A 387 5.88 8.74 6.94
CA ARG A 387 6.12 10.18 7.08
C ARG A 387 6.41 10.62 8.52
N GLY A 388 6.44 9.69 9.47
CA GLY A 388 6.64 9.99 10.90
C GLY A 388 5.47 10.73 11.55
N VAL A 389 4.24 10.60 11.02
CA VAL A 389 3.05 11.24 11.60
C VAL A 389 2.61 10.46 12.86
N PRO A 390 2.36 11.14 13.99
CA PRO A 390 1.87 10.49 15.21
C PRO A 390 0.52 9.79 15.00
N ASN A 391 0.28 8.70 15.73
CA ASN A 391 -0.96 7.92 15.66
C ASN A 391 -1.30 7.39 14.24
N ALA A 392 -0.27 7.04 13.46
CA ALA A 392 -0.46 6.46 12.14
C ALA A 392 -1.33 5.20 12.19
N LYS A 393 -2.22 5.03 11.20
CA LYS A 393 -3.15 3.90 11.08
C LYS A 393 -3.14 3.32 9.67
N ILE A 394 -3.35 2.02 9.57
CA ILE A 394 -3.67 1.32 8.32
C ILE A 394 -5.20 1.21 8.24
N TYR A 395 -5.76 1.71 7.14
CA TYR A 395 -7.17 1.54 6.81
C TYR A 395 -7.28 0.44 5.77
N THR A 396 -7.90 -0.67 6.12
CA THR A 396 -8.05 -1.81 5.22
C THR A 396 -9.25 -2.67 5.58
N SER A 397 -9.76 -3.40 4.58
CA SER A 397 -10.81 -4.41 4.71
C SER A 397 -10.23 -5.83 4.60
N PHE A 398 -11.03 -6.85 4.90
CA PHE A 398 -10.62 -8.23 4.67
C PHE A 398 -10.42 -8.51 3.18
N TYR A 399 -11.32 -7.97 2.35
CA TYR A 399 -11.21 -8.06 0.90
C TYR A 399 -9.92 -7.42 0.36
N ASP A 400 -9.57 -6.21 0.81
CA ASP A 400 -8.37 -5.51 0.31
C ASP A 400 -7.08 -6.25 0.68
N PHE A 401 -7.05 -6.79 1.89
CA PHE A 401 -5.97 -7.66 2.34
C PHE A 401 -5.89 -8.89 1.45
N PHE A 402 -6.98 -9.66 1.34
CA PHE A 402 -6.99 -10.91 0.58
C PHE A 402 -6.62 -10.67 -0.88
N LYS A 403 -7.20 -9.63 -1.51
CA LYS A 403 -6.95 -9.32 -2.93
C LYS A 403 -5.48 -9.02 -3.20
N THR A 404 -4.83 -8.33 -2.28
CA THR A 404 -3.39 -8.05 -2.38
C THR A 404 -2.56 -9.32 -2.26
N PHE A 405 -2.79 -10.13 -1.23
CA PHE A 405 -2.01 -11.36 -1.03
C PHE A 405 -2.31 -12.43 -2.09
N ASP A 406 -3.53 -12.49 -2.63
CA ASP A 406 -3.88 -13.31 -3.78
C ASP A 406 -3.11 -12.88 -5.02
N SER A 407 -3.02 -11.56 -5.28
CA SER A 407 -2.26 -11.05 -6.42
C SER A 407 -0.77 -11.34 -6.37
N LEU A 408 -0.20 -11.43 -5.16
CA LEU A 408 1.23 -11.68 -4.93
C LEU A 408 1.57 -13.18 -4.88
N TYR A 409 0.72 -13.98 -4.22
CA TYR A 409 1.08 -15.34 -3.80
C TYR A 409 0.06 -16.41 -4.16
N PHE A 410 -1.08 -16.04 -4.75
CA PHE A 410 -2.18 -16.94 -5.08
C PHE A 410 -2.64 -17.76 -3.86
N VAL A 411 -3.38 -17.08 -2.97
CA VAL A 411 -3.80 -17.62 -1.67
C VAL A 411 -5.26 -18.08 -1.70
N ALA A 412 -5.60 -18.99 -0.81
CA ALA A 412 -6.94 -19.54 -0.62
C ALA A 412 -7.28 -19.65 0.86
N MET A 413 -8.56 -19.53 1.17
CA MET A 413 -9.07 -19.74 2.52
C MET A 413 -9.55 -21.18 2.72
N LYS A 414 -9.32 -21.71 3.92
CA LYS A 414 -9.84 -22.99 4.37
C LYS A 414 -10.58 -22.79 5.68
N ASP A 415 -11.81 -23.29 5.77
CA ASP A 415 -12.51 -23.46 7.04
C ASP A 415 -12.38 -24.92 7.46
N THR A 416 -11.79 -25.17 8.63
CA THR A 416 -11.77 -26.49 9.25
C THR A 416 -12.37 -26.38 10.64
N ASN A 417 -13.58 -26.93 10.83
CA ASN A 417 -14.28 -27.00 12.11
C ASN A 417 -14.43 -25.63 12.83
N GLY A 418 -14.64 -24.54 12.08
CA GLY A 418 -14.85 -23.19 12.64
C GLY A 418 -13.57 -22.41 12.94
N SER A 419 -12.41 -22.94 12.52
CA SER A 419 -11.15 -22.20 12.46
C SER A 419 -10.81 -21.89 11.01
N ILE A 420 -10.63 -20.61 10.72
CA ILE A 420 -10.25 -20.14 9.39
C ILE A 420 -8.74 -20.19 9.26
N SER A 421 -8.23 -20.72 8.16
CA SER A 421 -6.83 -20.58 7.77
C SER A 421 -6.69 -19.99 6.38
N LEU A 422 -5.61 -19.24 6.16
CA LEU A 422 -5.24 -18.69 4.85
C LEU A 422 -3.92 -19.29 4.40
N GLU A 423 -3.92 -20.03 3.30
CA GLU A 423 -2.75 -20.75 2.80
C GLU A 423 -2.59 -20.54 1.29
N LYS A 424 -1.54 -21.08 0.67
CA LYS A 424 -1.44 -21.05 -0.79
C LYS A 424 -2.55 -21.89 -1.42
N ALA A 425 -3.17 -21.39 -2.48
CA ALA A 425 -4.20 -22.12 -3.21
C ALA A 425 -3.68 -23.48 -3.72
N THR A 426 -2.41 -23.56 -4.12
CA THR A 426 -1.78 -24.83 -4.54
C THR A 426 -1.71 -25.87 -3.43
N GLU A 427 -1.67 -25.45 -2.16
CA GLU A 427 -1.67 -26.34 -1.00
C GLU A 427 -3.09 -26.74 -0.60
N VAL A 428 -4.06 -25.85 -0.80
CA VAL A 428 -5.48 -26.15 -0.58
C VAL A 428 -6.03 -27.11 -1.63
N TYR A 429 -5.64 -26.96 -2.90
CA TYR A 429 -6.11 -27.78 -4.02
C TYR A 429 -5.12 -28.85 -4.47
N ARG A 430 -4.36 -29.45 -3.54
CA ARG A 430 -3.38 -30.47 -3.92
C ARG A 430 -4.07 -31.66 -4.59
N THR A 431 -3.52 -32.09 -5.72
CA THR A 431 -4.03 -33.22 -6.53
C THR A 431 -3.95 -34.57 -5.85
N ASP A 432 -3.16 -34.71 -4.77
CA ASP A 432 -3.01 -35.95 -4.00
C ASP A 432 -3.94 -36.02 -2.79
N SER A 433 -4.75 -34.99 -2.56
CA SER A 433 -5.70 -34.93 -1.44
C SER A 433 -7.14 -34.94 -1.94
N THR A 434 -7.98 -35.75 -1.30
CA THR A 434 -9.43 -35.63 -1.46
C THR A 434 -9.87 -34.31 -0.84
N ILE A 435 -10.17 -33.32 -1.68
CA ILE A 435 -10.60 -31.99 -1.25
C ILE A 435 -12.00 -32.05 -0.63
N ILE A 436 -12.89 -32.85 -1.23
CA ILE A 436 -14.22 -33.12 -0.72
C ILE A 436 -14.65 -34.53 -1.11
N ASP A 437 -15.18 -35.26 -0.15
CA ASP A 437 -15.95 -36.48 -0.41
C ASP A 437 -17.42 -36.10 -0.45
N LEU A 438 -18.06 -36.36 -1.59
CA LEU A 438 -19.46 -36.03 -1.83
C LEU A 438 -20.40 -37.20 -1.49
N GLY A 439 -19.86 -38.35 -1.08
CA GLY A 439 -20.65 -39.54 -0.78
C GLY A 439 -21.34 -40.14 -2.01
N GLU A 440 -22.49 -40.77 -1.78
CA GLU A 440 -23.31 -41.35 -2.84
C GLU A 440 -24.23 -40.27 -3.45
N ILE A 441 -23.98 -39.94 -4.72
CA ILE A 441 -24.75 -38.93 -5.45
C ILE A 441 -25.69 -39.63 -6.45
N ILE A 442 -26.96 -39.20 -6.49
CA ILE A 442 -27.97 -39.74 -7.41
C ILE A 442 -27.77 -39.23 -8.85
N ASP A 443 -27.44 -37.93 -9.01
CA ASP A 443 -27.19 -37.30 -10.31
C ASP A 443 -26.11 -36.21 -10.18
N VAL A 444 -25.26 -36.05 -11.19
CA VAL A 444 -24.11 -35.14 -11.18
C VAL A 444 -24.14 -34.23 -12.40
N SER A 445 -24.22 -32.93 -12.16
CA SER A 445 -24.06 -31.90 -13.18
C SER A 445 -22.71 -31.20 -13.04
N LEU A 446 -21.92 -31.19 -14.12
CA LEU A 446 -20.62 -30.52 -14.17
C LEU A 446 -20.71 -29.29 -15.08
N SER A 447 -20.30 -28.13 -14.55
CA SER A 447 -20.19 -26.91 -15.34
C SER A 447 -18.77 -26.34 -15.28
N PRO A 448 -18.22 -25.84 -16.41
CA PRO A 448 -16.90 -25.23 -16.39
C PRO A 448 -16.97 -23.86 -15.67
N ALA A 449 -15.91 -23.53 -14.94
CA ALA A 449 -15.76 -22.25 -14.26
C ALA A 449 -15.55 -21.10 -15.28
N LYS A 450 -16.66 -20.49 -15.72
CA LYS A 450 -16.69 -19.44 -16.76
C LYS A 450 -16.07 -18.12 -16.30
N GLU A 451 -15.85 -17.95 -15.01
CA GLU A 451 -15.20 -16.80 -14.37
C GLU A 451 -13.70 -16.75 -14.65
N TYR A 452 -13.05 -17.91 -14.81
CA TYR A 452 -11.63 -17.99 -15.19
C TYR A 452 -11.40 -18.02 -16.71
N MET A 453 -12.47 -17.92 -17.50
CA MET A 453 -12.37 -17.73 -18.95
C MET A 453 -12.35 -16.23 -19.28
N PHE A 454 -11.17 -15.64 -19.44
CA PHE A 454 -10.96 -14.21 -19.72
C PHE A 454 -10.08 -13.98 -20.95
N ASN A 455 -10.23 -12.82 -21.57
CA ASN A 455 -9.39 -12.37 -22.69
C ASN A 455 -8.45 -11.23 -22.30
N GLU A 456 -8.68 -10.58 -21.17
CA GLU A 456 -7.81 -9.54 -20.64
C GLU A 456 -7.36 -9.88 -19.23
N PHE A 457 -6.08 -9.69 -18.96
CA PHE A 457 -5.46 -9.89 -17.65
C PHE A 457 -4.86 -8.57 -17.18
N MET A 458 -5.26 -8.10 -16.00
CA MET A 458 -4.66 -6.94 -15.35
C MET A 458 -3.79 -7.36 -14.18
N THR A 459 -2.67 -6.69 -13.99
CA THR A 459 -1.80 -6.87 -12.82
C THR A 459 -1.07 -5.58 -12.48
N GLY A 460 -0.62 -5.45 -11.24
CA GLY A 460 0.10 -4.28 -10.73
C GLY A 460 -0.50 -3.76 -9.43
N SER A 461 -0.27 -2.50 -9.13
CA SER A 461 -0.77 -1.81 -7.93
C SER A 461 -1.30 -0.41 -8.27
N PRO A 462 -2.03 0.25 -7.34
CA PRO A 462 -2.64 1.55 -7.59
C PRO A 462 -1.57 2.60 -7.89
N ARG A 463 -1.77 3.36 -8.98
CA ARG A 463 -0.82 4.41 -9.42
C ARG A 463 -0.95 5.66 -8.54
N GLN A 464 0.18 6.25 -8.17
CA GLN A 464 0.27 7.57 -7.55
C GLN A 464 0.86 8.57 -8.55
N ASP A 465 0.20 9.72 -8.72
CA ASP A 465 0.71 10.80 -9.58
C ASP A 465 1.60 11.73 -8.76
N PHE A 466 2.91 11.55 -8.89
CA PHE A 466 3.88 12.51 -8.38
C PHE A 466 4.04 13.63 -9.39
N ARG A 467 3.64 14.85 -9.02
CA ARG A 467 3.85 16.07 -9.84
C ARG A 467 5.32 16.53 -9.87
N ARG A 468 6.25 15.60 -10.09
CA ARG A 468 7.69 15.85 -10.28
C ARG A 468 8.18 15.12 -11.54
N PRO A 469 9.14 15.69 -12.30
CA PRO A 469 9.65 15.09 -13.55
C PRO A 469 10.11 13.63 -13.39
N SER A 470 10.74 13.32 -12.24
CA SER A 470 11.30 12.01 -11.89
C SER A 470 10.26 11.00 -11.39
N GLY A 471 9.02 11.44 -11.08
CA GLY A 471 7.95 10.59 -10.54
C GLY A 471 6.85 10.24 -11.56
N ARG A 472 7.01 10.63 -12.83
CA ARG A 472 5.99 10.44 -13.88
C ARG A 472 5.78 8.96 -14.26
N LEU A 473 6.76 8.11 -14.00
CA LEU A 473 6.78 6.68 -14.34
C LEU A 473 7.01 5.84 -13.07
N GLU A 474 5.92 5.57 -12.33
CA GLU A 474 5.96 4.66 -11.19
C GLU A 474 6.05 3.20 -11.66
N PHE A 475 6.97 2.44 -11.05
CA PHE A 475 7.11 1.00 -11.26
C PHE A 475 5.89 0.24 -10.70
N ASN A 476 5.62 -0.96 -11.21
CA ASN A 476 4.52 -1.82 -10.74
C ASN A 476 3.13 -1.18 -10.81
N SER A 477 2.94 -0.24 -11.73
CA SER A 477 1.62 0.29 -12.07
C SER A 477 0.80 -0.72 -12.86
N VAL A 478 -0.50 -0.46 -12.97
CA VAL A 478 -1.46 -1.36 -13.62
C VAL A 478 -1.10 -1.59 -15.09
N ASN A 479 -0.77 -2.84 -15.42
CA ASN A 479 -0.56 -3.33 -16.78
C ASN A 479 -1.75 -4.19 -17.21
N THR A 480 -2.14 -4.09 -18.48
CA THR A 480 -3.20 -4.93 -19.07
C THR A 480 -2.63 -5.72 -20.25
N PHE A 481 -2.87 -7.03 -20.25
CA PHE A 481 -2.43 -7.97 -21.27
C PHE A 481 -3.65 -8.60 -21.95
N SER A 482 -3.61 -8.72 -23.27
CA SER A 482 -4.64 -9.42 -24.05
C SER A 482 -4.21 -10.85 -24.33
N LEU A 483 -5.12 -11.80 -24.14
CA LEU A 483 -4.95 -13.23 -24.41
C LEU A 483 -5.65 -13.63 -25.72
N PRO A 484 -5.21 -14.71 -26.39
CA PRO A 484 -5.80 -15.19 -27.65
C PRO A 484 -7.13 -15.95 -27.45
N VAL A 485 -8.01 -15.44 -26.58
CA VAL A 485 -9.34 -15.98 -26.31
C VAL A 485 -10.38 -15.09 -27.00
N ILE A 486 -11.05 -15.62 -28.02
CA ILE A 486 -11.94 -14.83 -28.90
C ILE A 486 -13.38 -14.79 -28.35
N ASN A 487 -13.81 -15.86 -27.68
CA ASN A 487 -15.22 -16.04 -27.30
C ASN A 487 -15.58 -15.46 -25.93
N SER A 488 -14.61 -15.11 -25.09
CA SER A 488 -14.83 -14.41 -23.83
C SER A 488 -14.33 -12.98 -23.93
N LYS A 489 -15.12 -12.01 -23.43
CA LYS A 489 -14.71 -10.60 -23.30
C LYS A 489 -14.51 -10.18 -21.84
N LYS A 490 -14.30 -11.17 -20.96
CA LYS A 490 -14.14 -10.93 -19.52
C LYS A 490 -12.72 -10.51 -19.19
N LYS A 491 -12.61 -9.65 -18.19
CA LYS A 491 -11.35 -9.16 -17.64
C LYS A 491 -11.08 -9.82 -16.29
N TYR A 492 -9.89 -10.40 -16.15
CA TYR A 492 -9.39 -10.87 -14.87
C TYR A 492 -8.56 -9.77 -14.21
N ASP A 493 -9.11 -9.21 -13.13
CA ASP A 493 -8.45 -8.18 -12.34
C ASP A 493 -7.56 -8.85 -11.30
N ASN A 494 -6.24 -8.81 -11.49
CA ASN A 494 -5.25 -9.22 -10.50
C ASN A 494 -4.43 -8.03 -9.98
N VAL A 495 -5.07 -6.89 -9.78
CA VAL A 495 -4.44 -5.69 -9.24
C VAL A 495 -4.46 -5.74 -7.70
N SER A 496 -3.31 -5.55 -7.09
CA SER A 496 -3.15 -5.39 -5.64
C SER A 496 -3.91 -4.15 -5.15
N ARG A 497 -4.50 -4.20 -3.96
CA ARG A 497 -5.13 -3.04 -3.32
C ARG A 497 -4.12 -2.21 -2.55
N TYR A 498 -3.05 -2.84 -2.05
CA TYR A 498 -1.92 -2.11 -1.47
C TYR A 498 -0.91 -1.70 -2.54
N ARG A 499 -0.24 -0.58 -2.29
CA ARG A 499 0.81 -0.04 -3.17
C ARG A 499 2.06 -0.91 -3.07
N LEU A 500 2.62 -1.28 -4.23
CA LEU A 500 3.82 -2.11 -4.36
C LEU A 500 4.99 -1.31 -4.98
N GLY A 501 5.20 -0.10 -4.47
CA GLY A 501 6.21 0.84 -4.96
C GLY A 501 7.38 1.00 -3.99
N CYS A 502 8.37 1.80 -4.41
CA CYS A 502 9.36 2.34 -3.48
C CYS A 502 8.78 3.57 -2.75
N TYR A 503 9.20 3.73 -1.49
CA TYR A 503 9.01 4.95 -0.72
C TYR A 503 10.30 5.75 -0.75
#